data_AF-A0A800KI08-F1
#
_entry.id   AF-A0A800KI08-F1
#
_cell.length_a   1.000
_cell.length_b   1.000
_cell.length_c   1.000
_cell.angle_alpha   90.00
_cell.angle_beta   90.00
_cell.angle_gamma   90.00
#
_symmetry.space_group_name_H-M   'P 1'
#
loop_
_entity.id
_entity.type
_entity.pdbx_description
1 polymer ?
#
loop_
_entity_poly.entity_id
_entity_poly.type
_entity_poly.pdbx_seq_one_letter_code
_entity_poly.pdbx_strand_id
1 'polypeptide(L)'
;MNEMLVRLASQKINLQIEDVIKEAGPERSSLGRPHLARALVTKGYASSMTDAFDRLIGDQHPAQVAISALGANEAIRLIRDAGGVAVWAHPRLEVLDKILPELVAAGLRGLEVYRPKSSPQHVLNIKARATKMDLLVTGGSDWHGPGLGVELGQFYVIDDDVSQFLREGQLLA
;
A
#
# COMPACT_ATOMS: atom_id res chain seq x y z
N MET A 1 -1.34 -16.89 4.21
CA MET A 1 -0.26 -17.48 3.41
C MET A 1 -0.47 -18.97 3.18
N ASN A 2 -0.53 -19.80 4.23
CA ASN A 2 -0.72 -21.26 4.09
C ASN A 2 -1.92 -21.64 3.22
N GLU A 3 -3.06 -20.97 3.39
CA GLU A 3 -4.23 -21.23 2.55
C GLU A 3 -3.99 -20.90 1.06
N MET A 4 -3.26 -19.83 0.74
CA MET A 4 -2.89 -19.52 -0.66
C MET A 4 -2.00 -20.63 -1.24
N LEU A 5 -1.06 -21.17 -0.46
CA LEU A 5 -0.21 -22.30 -0.89
C LEU A 5 -1.04 -23.56 -1.16
N VAL A 6 -2.04 -23.85 -0.32
CA VAL A 6 -2.98 -24.97 -0.55
C VAL A 6 -3.76 -24.77 -1.85
N ARG A 7 -4.27 -23.56 -2.11
CA ARG A 7 -5.03 -23.24 -3.34
C ARG A 7 -4.15 -23.22 -4.59
N LEU A 8 -2.85 -22.95 -4.46
CA LEU A 8 -1.87 -23.10 -5.55
C LEU A 8 -1.56 -24.56 -5.82
N ALA A 9 -1.43 -25.38 -4.77
CA ALA A 9 -1.18 -26.82 -4.91
C ALA A 9 -2.32 -27.54 -5.67
N SER A 10 -3.59 -27.14 -5.46
CA SER A 10 -4.72 -27.67 -6.25
C SER A 10 -4.65 -27.32 -7.73
N GLN A 11 -3.79 -26.36 -8.11
CA GLN A 11 -3.51 -25.95 -9.48
C GLN A 11 -2.17 -26.48 -9.99
N LYS A 12 -1.58 -27.47 -9.30
CA LYS A 12 -0.28 -28.08 -9.60
C LYS A 12 0.91 -27.12 -9.46
N ILE A 13 0.76 -26.05 -8.69
CA ILE A 13 1.83 -25.13 -8.32
C ILE A 13 2.26 -25.45 -6.89
N ASN A 14 3.37 -26.18 -6.76
CA ASN A 14 3.82 -26.73 -5.48
C ASN A 14 4.94 -25.85 -4.91
N LEU A 15 4.60 -25.04 -3.92
CA LEU A 15 5.51 -24.20 -3.15
C LEU A 15 5.37 -24.52 -1.67
N GLN A 16 6.51 -24.56 -0.97
CA GLN A 16 6.53 -24.72 0.48
C GLN A 16 6.57 -23.35 1.16
N ILE A 17 6.12 -23.27 2.42
CA ILE A 17 6.16 -22.01 3.16
C ILE A 17 7.60 -21.51 3.36
N GLU A 18 8.56 -22.43 3.44
CA GLU A 18 10.00 -22.18 3.54
C GLU A 18 10.52 -21.43 2.31
N ASP A 19 9.98 -21.70 1.12
CA ASP A 19 10.35 -20.98 -0.10
C ASP A 19 9.93 -19.51 0.00
N VAL A 20 8.74 -19.25 0.52
CA VAL A 20 8.23 -17.88 0.72
C VAL A 20 9.00 -17.17 1.84
N ILE A 21 9.32 -17.88 2.93
CA ILE A 21 10.11 -17.35 4.04
C ILE A 21 11.52 -16.96 3.58
N LYS A 22 12.16 -17.79 2.74
CA LYS A 22 13.48 -17.52 2.19
C LYS A 22 13.48 -16.19 1.42
N GLU A 23 12.46 -15.95 0.60
CA GLU A 23 12.31 -14.72 -0.20
C GLU A 23 11.89 -13.48 0.62
N ALA A 24 11.43 -13.68 1.85
CA ALA A 24 11.19 -12.60 2.82
C ALA A 24 12.46 -12.20 3.58
N GLY A 25 13.45 -13.09 3.65
CA GLY A 25 14.71 -12.84 4.32
C GLY A 25 14.63 -12.98 5.85
N PRO A 26 15.80 -12.86 6.52
CA PRO A 26 15.93 -13.06 7.97
C PRO A 26 15.27 -11.95 8.80
N GLU A 27 15.31 -10.71 8.32
CA GLU A 27 14.77 -9.52 9.01
C GLU A 27 13.24 -9.34 8.83
N ARG A 28 12.52 -10.38 8.38
CA ARG A 28 11.11 -10.25 8.04
C ARG A 28 10.25 -9.97 9.27
N SER A 29 9.39 -8.97 9.19
CA SER A 29 8.33 -8.71 10.17
C SER A 29 6.98 -9.31 9.78
N SER A 30 6.75 -9.54 8.48
CA SER A 30 5.49 -10.12 7.98
C SER A 30 5.68 -10.84 6.64
N LEU A 31 4.77 -11.77 6.32
CA LEU A 31 4.68 -12.44 5.02
C LEU A 31 3.52 -11.86 4.22
N GLY A 32 3.72 -11.77 2.90
CA GLY A 32 2.79 -11.10 2.00
C GLY A 32 2.96 -11.59 0.58
N ARG A 33 2.02 -11.22 -0.29
CA ARG A 33 2.01 -11.63 -1.71
C ARG A 33 3.30 -11.29 -2.47
N PRO A 34 4.02 -10.18 -2.21
CA PRO A 34 5.31 -9.94 -2.87
C PRO A 34 6.34 -11.05 -2.59
N HIS A 35 6.39 -11.58 -1.37
CA HIS A 35 7.27 -12.70 -1.01
C HIS A 35 6.89 -13.98 -1.77
N LEU A 36 5.59 -14.25 -1.88
CA LEU A 36 5.07 -15.37 -2.64
C LEU A 36 5.34 -15.23 -4.14
N ALA A 37 5.19 -14.02 -4.70
CA ALA A 37 5.51 -13.73 -6.09
C ALA A 37 6.99 -13.97 -6.39
N ARG A 38 7.90 -13.53 -5.51
CA ARG A 38 9.34 -13.84 -5.64
C ARG A 38 9.58 -15.35 -5.63
N ALA A 39 8.94 -16.08 -4.71
CA ALA A 39 9.10 -17.53 -4.63
C ALA A 39 8.57 -18.24 -5.89
N LEU A 40 7.44 -17.78 -6.44
CA LEU A 40 6.88 -18.26 -7.70
C LEU A 40 7.85 -18.04 -8.87
N VAL A 41 8.50 -16.87 -8.93
CA VAL A 41 9.52 -16.57 -9.95
C VAL A 41 10.76 -17.45 -9.76
N THR A 42 11.30 -17.52 -8.55
CA THR A 42 12.49 -18.35 -8.22
C THR A 42 12.26 -19.83 -8.55
N LYS A 43 11.03 -20.34 -8.36
CA LYS A 43 10.67 -21.73 -8.70
C LYS A 43 10.25 -21.94 -10.16
N GLY A 44 10.24 -20.89 -10.98
CA GLY A 44 9.93 -20.97 -12.40
C GLY A 44 8.44 -21.08 -12.73
N TYR A 45 7.54 -20.80 -11.79
CA TYR A 45 6.09 -20.76 -12.03
C TYR A 45 5.62 -19.43 -12.63
N ALA A 46 6.42 -18.38 -12.51
CA ALA A 46 6.19 -17.08 -13.10
C ALA A 46 7.49 -16.52 -13.71
N SER A 47 7.37 -15.73 -14.77
CA SER A 47 8.49 -15.08 -15.45
C SER A 47 8.93 -13.77 -14.78
N SER A 48 8.05 -13.15 -14.02
CA SER A 48 8.29 -11.90 -13.29
C SER A 48 7.30 -11.72 -12.13
N MET A 49 7.56 -10.73 -11.27
CA MET A 49 6.63 -10.34 -10.21
C MET A 49 5.26 -9.97 -10.77
N THR A 50 5.23 -9.18 -11.85
CA THR A 50 4.00 -8.78 -12.55
C THR A 50 3.25 -10.00 -13.07
N ASP A 51 3.94 -10.91 -13.75
CA ASP A 51 3.37 -12.16 -14.26
C ASP A 51 2.74 -13.02 -13.13
N ALA A 52 3.40 -13.10 -11.96
CA ALA A 52 2.87 -13.80 -10.81
C ALA A 52 1.57 -13.16 -10.28
N PHE A 53 1.52 -11.83 -10.16
CA PHE A 53 0.32 -11.12 -9.71
C PHE A 53 -0.82 -11.25 -10.73
N ASP A 54 -0.53 -11.08 -12.01
CA ASP A 54 -1.55 -11.08 -13.06
C ASP A 54 -2.18 -12.46 -13.24
N ARG A 55 -1.39 -13.54 -13.13
CA ARG A 55 -1.86 -14.89 -13.44
C ARG A 55 -2.14 -15.78 -12.26
N LEU A 56 -1.52 -15.57 -11.09
CA LEU A 56 -1.45 -16.60 -10.05
C LEU A 56 -1.88 -16.15 -8.65
N ILE A 57 -1.74 -14.87 -8.28
CA ILE A 57 -1.98 -14.44 -6.88
C ILE A 57 -2.66 -13.07 -6.72
N GLY A 58 -3.05 -12.42 -7.83
CA GLY A 58 -3.75 -11.14 -7.84
C GLY A 58 -5.16 -11.21 -7.26
N ASP A 59 -5.80 -10.05 -7.09
CA ASP A 59 -7.07 -9.90 -6.35
C ASP A 59 -8.23 -10.76 -6.87
N GLN A 60 -8.19 -11.19 -8.14
CA GLN A 60 -9.23 -12.02 -8.76
C GLN A 60 -8.81 -13.47 -8.99
N HIS A 61 -7.60 -13.86 -8.59
CA HIS A 61 -7.13 -15.22 -8.82
C HIS A 61 -7.72 -16.18 -7.77
N PRO A 62 -8.08 -17.44 -8.12
CA PRO A 62 -8.61 -18.41 -7.16
C PRO A 62 -7.73 -18.66 -5.94
N ALA A 63 -6.41 -18.50 -6.08
CA ALA A 63 -5.47 -18.64 -4.97
C ALA A 63 -5.47 -17.45 -4.00
N GLN A 64 -6.10 -16.33 -4.36
CA GLN A 64 -6.19 -15.17 -3.49
C GLN A 64 -7.10 -15.47 -2.31
N VAL A 65 -6.60 -15.13 -1.12
CA VAL A 65 -7.31 -15.23 0.14
C VAL A 65 -7.38 -13.83 0.71
N ALA A 66 -8.60 -13.33 0.94
CA ALA A 66 -8.80 -12.05 1.59
C ALA A 66 -8.22 -12.08 3.00
N ILE A 67 -7.45 -11.04 3.34
CA ILE A 67 -6.97 -10.85 4.71
C ILE A 67 -8.12 -10.27 5.52
N SER A 68 -8.39 -10.85 6.69
CA SER A 68 -9.26 -10.20 7.69
C SER A 68 -8.53 -8.99 8.23
N ALA A 69 -8.76 -7.83 7.62
CA ALA A 69 -8.21 -6.56 8.05
C ALA A 69 -9.21 -5.83 8.95
N LEU A 70 -8.71 -4.91 9.78
CA LEU A 70 -9.55 -3.94 10.48
C LEU A 70 -10.34 -3.11 9.46
N GLY A 71 -11.57 -2.74 9.82
CA GLY A 71 -12.32 -1.76 9.04
C GLY A 71 -11.57 -0.42 9.00
N ALA A 72 -11.72 0.35 7.91
CA ALA A 72 -11.01 1.62 7.76
C ALA A 72 -11.25 2.58 8.95
N ASN A 73 -12.49 2.67 9.43
CA ASN A 73 -12.84 3.49 10.59
C ASN A 73 -12.16 3.03 11.88
N GLU A 74 -12.05 1.71 12.10
CA GLU A 74 -11.32 1.17 13.26
C GLU A 74 -9.82 1.43 13.16
N ALA A 75 -9.24 1.24 11.98
CA ALA A 75 -7.82 1.52 11.75
C ALA A 75 -7.49 3.00 11.98
N ILE A 76 -8.35 3.91 11.53
CA ILE A 76 -8.22 5.35 11.79
C ILE A 76 -8.25 5.63 13.29
N ARG A 77 -9.26 5.12 14.02
CA ARG A 77 -9.37 5.32 15.47
C ARG A 77 -8.16 4.77 16.20
N LEU A 78 -7.69 3.58 15.85
CA LEU A 78 -6.50 2.97 16.44
C LEU A 78 -5.25 3.87 16.28
N ILE A 79 -5.04 4.44 15.08
CA ILE A 79 -3.93 5.37 14.84
C ILE A 79 -4.08 6.63 15.71
N ARG A 80 -5.29 7.17 15.81
CA ARG A 80 -5.57 8.38 16.60
C ARG A 80 -5.44 8.14 18.10
N ASP A 81 -5.91 7.01 18.61
CA ASP A 81 -5.81 6.61 20.01
C ASP A 81 -4.34 6.40 20.44
N ALA A 82 -3.48 5.99 19.49
CA ALA A 82 -2.04 5.94 19.68
C ALA A 82 -1.32 7.30 19.55
N GLY A 83 -2.07 8.40 19.35
CA GLY A 83 -1.54 9.76 19.16
C GLY A 83 -1.00 10.06 17.76
N GLY A 84 -1.21 9.15 16.81
CA GLY A 84 -0.73 9.30 15.42
C GLY A 84 -1.65 10.14 14.52
N VAL A 85 -1.18 10.34 13.28
CA VAL A 85 -1.93 11.02 12.22
C VAL A 85 -2.38 9.99 11.19
N ALA A 86 -3.68 9.77 11.08
CA ALA A 86 -4.24 8.83 10.11
C ALA A 86 -4.29 9.47 8.71
N VAL A 87 -3.60 8.84 7.74
CA VAL A 87 -3.51 9.30 6.35
C VAL A 87 -3.96 8.20 5.41
N TRP A 88 -4.80 8.53 4.43
CA TRP A 88 -5.21 7.57 3.42
C TRP A 88 -4.16 7.51 2.31
N ALA A 89 -3.40 6.41 2.28
CA ALA A 89 -2.44 6.10 1.23
C ALA A 89 -3.14 5.84 -0.11
N HIS A 90 -2.54 6.36 -1.18
CA HIS A 90 -2.88 6.18 -2.59
C HIS A 90 -4.39 6.06 -2.87
N PRO A 91 -5.20 7.08 -2.50
CA PRO A 91 -6.64 7.00 -2.66
C PRO A 91 -7.04 6.95 -4.13
N ARG A 92 -8.07 6.16 -4.43
CA ARG A 92 -8.66 6.02 -5.76
C ARG A 92 -9.72 7.09 -5.96
N LEU A 93 -9.60 7.89 -7.01
CA LEU A 93 -10.50 9.01 -7.29
C LEU A 93 -11.96 8.55 -7.44
N GLU A 94 -12.17 7.34 -7.95
CA GLU A 94 -13.48 6.76 -8.25
C GLU A 94 -14.33 6.54 -7.00
N VAL A 95 -13.69 6.38 -5.83
CA VAL A 95 -14.36 6.10 -4.55
C VAL A 95 -14.14 7.20 -3.52
N LEU A 96 -13.20 8.11 -3.77
CA LEU A 96 -12.77 9.14 -2.84
C LEU A 96 -13.95 9.97 -2.34
N ASP A 97 -14.68 10.62 -3.25
CA ASP A 97 -15.77 11.53 -2.89
C ASP A 97 -16.92 10.80 -2.13
N LYS A 98 -17.07 9.49 -2.35
CA LYS A 98 -18.10 8.66 -1.69
C LYS A 98 -17.72 8.30 -0.25
N ILE A 99 -16.47 7.91 -0.03
CA ILE A 99 -16.02 7.29 1.24
C ILE A 99 -15.38 8.33 2.17
N LEU A 100 -14.78 9.39 1.60
CA LEU A 100 -14.02 10.37 2.36
C LEU A 100 -14.79 11.02 3.52
N PRO A 101 -16.08 11.42 3.39
CA PRO A 101 -16.82 12.00 4.53
C PRO A 101 -16.89 11.09 5.75
N GLU A 102 -17.07 9.78 5.52
CA GLU A 102 -17.12 8.79 6.60
C GLU A 102 -15.76 8.65 7.29
N LEU A 103 -14.67 8.58 6.53
CA LEU A 103 -13.32 8.45 7.09
C LEU A 103 -12.91 9.70 7.86
N VAL A 104 -13.27 10.89 7.36
CA VAL A 104 -13.04 12.16 8.08
C VAL A 104 -13.81 12.17 9.39
N ALA A 105 -15.07 11.74 9.40
CA ALA A 105 -15.84 11.60 10.63
C ALA A 105 -15.24 10.59 11.62
N ALA A 106 -14.53 9.57 11.12
CA ALA A 106 -13.80 8.62 11.95
C ALA A 106 -12.46 9.16 12.48
N GLY A 107 -11.98 10.32 12.02
CA GLY A 107 -10.75 10.95 12.47
C GLY A 107 -9.60 10.94 11.44
N LEU A 108 -9.87 10.68 10.16
CA LEU A 108 -8.87 10.82 9.10
C LEU A 108 -8.36 12.26 9.04
N ARG A 109 -7.04 12.45 8.92
CA ARG A 109 -6.41 13.77 8.93
C ARG A 109 -5.60 14.10 7.68
N GLY A 110 -5.37 13.14 6.78
CA GLY A 110 -4.63 13.42 5.55
C GLY A 110 -4.91 12.49 4.39
N LEU A 111 -4.50 12.94 3.20
CA LEU A 111 -4.51 12.17 1.96
C LEU A 111 -3.09 12.15 1.37
N GLU A 112 -2.68 10.99 0.86
CA GLU A 112 -1.50 10.91 0.01
C GLU A 112 -1.82 11.46 -1.39
N VAL A 113 -1.21 12.59 -1.72
CA VAL A 113 -1.43 13.31 -2.97
C VAL A 113 -0.34 13.03 -3.98
N TYR A 114 0.92 13.06 -3.53
CA TYR A 114 2.08 12.96 -4.40
C TYR A 114 2.63 11.53 -4.43
N ARG A 115 2.66 10.92 -5.61
CA ARG A 115 3.28 9.62 -5.85
C ARG A 115 3.96 9.59 -7.22
N PRO A 116 4.93 8.69 -7.44
CA PRO A 116 5.63 8.57 -8.73
C PRO A 116 4.71 8.33 -9.94
N LYS A 117 3.60 7.61 -9.74
CA LYS A 117 2.67 7.24 -10.81
C LYS A 117 1.48 8.21 -10.96
N SER A 118 1.43 9.28 -10.17
CA SER A 118 0.33 10.24 -10.22
C SER A 118 0.54 11.22 -11.37
N SER A 119 -0.45 11.32 -12.27
CA SER A 119 -0.46 12.38 -13.28
C SER A 119 -0.71 13.74 -12.60
N PRO A 120 -0.31 14.87 -13.23
CA PRO A 120 -0.60 16.20 -12.70
C PRO A 120 -2.10 16.41 -12.42
N GLN A 121 -2.97 15.89 -13.29
CA GLN A 121 -4.42 15.97 -13.08
C GLN A 121 -4.89 15.15 -11.87
N HIS A 122 -4.30 13.98 -11.63
CA HIS A 122 -4.61 13.15 -10.46
C HIS A 122 -4.19 13.86 -9.17
N VAL A 123 -2.99 14.44 -9.13
CA VAL A 123 -2.48 15.27 -8.03
C VAL A 123 -3.43 16.43 -7.73
N LEU A 124 -3.77 17.23 -8.75
CA LEU A 124 -4.69 18.37 -8.62
C LEU A 124 -6.05 17.93 -8.06
N ASN A 125 -6.59 16.81 -8.55
CA ASN A 125 -7.87 16.29 -8.11
C ASN A 125 -7.87 15.88 -6.64
N ILE A 126 -6.90 15.11 -6.16
CA ILE A 126 -6.82 14.69 -4.76
C ILE A 126 -6.55 15.91 -3.87
N LYS A 127 -5.61 16.78 -4.27
CA LYS A 127 -5.27 18.00 -3.52
C LYS A 127 -6.49 18.89 -3.30
N ALA A 128 -7.35 19.05 -4.31
CA ALA A 128 -8.59 19.82 -4.18
C ALA A 128 -9.55 19.24 -3.12
N ARG A 129 -9.64 17.91 -2.98
CA ARG A 129 -10.45 17.27 -1.92
C ARG A 129 -9.82 17.46 -0.55
N ALA A 130 -8.50 17.32 -0.47
CA ALA A 130 -7.77 17.56 0.77
C ALA A 130 -8.02 18.99 1.27
N THR A 131 -7.84 20.00 0.40
CA THR A 131 -8.12 21.41 0.74
C THR A 131 -9.57 21.64 1.13
N LYS A 132 -10.54 21.08 0.38
CA LYS A 132 -11.97 21.26 0.67
C LYS A 132 -12.37 20.72 2.06
N MET A 133 -11.70 19.69 2.54
CA MET A 133 -12.01 19.01 3.81
C MET A 133 -11.00 19.31 4.92
N ASP A 134 -10.13 20.31 4.73
CA ASP A 134 -9.08 20.70 5.68
C ASP A 134 -8.18 19.52 6.10
N LEU A 135 -7.82 18.68 5.12
CA LEU A 135 -6.95 17.52 5.30
C LEU A 135 -5.51 17.84 4.91
N LEU A 136 -4.60 17.25 5.66
CA LEU A 136 -3.17 17.30 5.42
C LEU A 136 -2.82 16.61 4.09
N VAL A 137 -1.82 17.17 3.42
CA VAL A 137 -1.27 16.63 2.18
C VAL A 137 0.02 15.88 2.49
N THR A 138 0.15 14.66 1.97
CA THR A 138 1.37 13.85 2.07
C THR A 138 1.81 13.31 0.72
N GLY A 139 3.01 12.72 0.68
CA GLY A 139 3.51 12.01 -0.49
C GLY A 139 4.56 10.97 -0.12
N GLY A 140 4.69 9.95 -0.96
CA GLY A 140 5.60 8.84 -0.75
C GLY A 140 5.97 8.16 -2.06
N SER A 141 7.17 7.56 -2.09
CA SER A 141 7.64 6.80 -3.25
C SER A 141 6.97 5.43 -3.37
N ASP A 142 6.44 4.91 -2.26
CA ASP A 142 5.95 3.54 -2.14
C ASP A 142 7.02 2.52 -2.60
N TRP A 143 8.27 2.74 -2.15
CA TRP A 143 9.42 1.95 -2.55
C TRP A 143 9.38 0.53 -1.95
N HIS A 144 9.60 -0.48 -2.79
CA HIS A 144 9.48 -1.90 -2.46
C HIS A 144 10.77 -2.72 -2.69
N GLY A 145 11.90 -2.04 -2.84
CA GLY A 145 13.19 -2.64 -3.17
C GLY A 145 13.71 -2.23 -4.55
N PRO A 146 15.00 -2.47 -4.83
CA PRO A 146 15.59 -2.18 -6.13
C PRO A 146 14.87 -2.88 -7.28
N GLY A 147 14.69 -2.19 -8.41
CA GLY A 147 14.06 -2.75 -9.61
C GLY A 147 12.54 -2.96 -9.53
N LEU A 148 11.88 -2.55 -8.43
CA LEU A 148 10.44 -2.66 -8.22
C LEU A 148 9.75 -1.29 -8.18
N GLY A 149 9.98 -0.48 -9.22
CA GLY A 149 9.36 0.84 -9.37
C GLY A 149 10.40 1.95 -9.50
N VAL A 150 10.17 3.08 -8.83
CA VAL A 150 11.17 4.15 -8.73
C VAL A 150 12.23 3.78 -7.70
N GLU A 151 13.48 4.19 -7.91
CA GLU A 151 14.52 4.01 -6.90
C GLU A 151 14.36 4.99 -5.74
N LEU A 152 14.80 4.59 -4.55
CA LEU A 152 14.72 5.44 -3.37
C LEU A 152 15.51 6.74 -3.60
N GLY A 153 14.89 7.88 -3.28
CA GLY A 153 15.47 9.20 -3.48
C GLY A 153 15.25 9.80 -4.88
N GLN A 154 14.75 9.05 -5.87
CA GLN A 154 14.40 9.63 -7.18
C GLN A 154 13.09 10.42 -7.16
N PHE A 155 12.15 9.97 -6.34
CA PHE A 155 10.91 10.69 -6.08
C PHE A 155 11.02 11.44 -4.75
N TYR A 156 10.61 12.70 -4.75
CA TYR A 156 10.61 13.55 -3.58
C TYR A 156 9.39 14.48 -3.61
N VAL A 157 9.03 14.98 -2.43
CA VAL A 157 8.15 16.14 -2.26
C VAL A 157 8.98 17.28 -1.68
N ILE A 158 8.60 18.52 -1.96
CA ILE A 158 9.19 19.67 -1.29
C ILE A 158 8.46 19.92 0.04
N ASP A 159 9.14 20.59 0.97
CA ASP A 159 8.60 20.92 2.29
C ASP A 159 7.30 21.72 2.21
N ASP A 160 7.23 22.72 1.31
CA ASP A 160 6.04 23.54 1.08
C ASP A 160 4.80 22.72 0.75
N ASP A 161 4.98 21.62 -0.01
CA ASP A 161 3.89 20.75 -0.44
C ASP A 161 3.25 19.95 0.71
N VAL A 162 4.02 19.70 1.78
CA VAL A 162 3.61 18.85 2.91
C VAL A 162 3.80 19.56 4.26
N SER A 163 3.95 20.88 4.26
CA SER A 163 4.40 21.65 5.43
C SER A 163 3.47 21.49 6.64
N GLN A 164 2.17 21.40 6.42
CA GLN A 164 1.18 21.17 7.48
C GLN A 164 1.35 19.79 8.12
N PHE A 165 1.62 18.76 7.32
CA PHE A 165 1.84 17.40 7.82
C PHE A 165 3.11 17.33 8.66
N LEU A 166 4.19 17.98 8.20
CA LEU A 166 5.44 18.02 8.93
C LEU A 166 5.31 18.76 10.28
N ARG A 167 4.50 19.84 10.35
CA ARG A 167 4.18 20.53 11.62
C ARG A 167 3.34 19.67 12.55
N GLU A 168 2.29 19.01 12.05
CA GLU A 168 1.44 18.12 12.86
C GLU A 168 2.27 16.96 13.44
N GLY A 169 3.20 16.42 12.66
CA GLY A 169 4.13 15.37 13.08
C GLY A 169 5.27 15.83 13.98
N GLN A 170 5.36 17.12 14.32
CA GLN A 170 6.47 17.72 15.09
C GLN A 170 7.85 17.49 14.45
N LEU A 171 7.91 17.39 13.12
CA LEU A 171 9.13 17.18 12.35
C LEU A 171 9.75 18.49 11.84
N LEU A 172 9.03 19.61 11.99
CA LEU A 172 9.57 20.96 11.82
C LEU A 172 9.68 21.63 13.18
N ALA A 173 10.86 22.17 13.47
CA ALA A 173 11.13 23.01 14.64
C ALA A 173 10.53 24.41 14.49
#